data_AF-A0A2X3MMD4-F1
#
_entry.id   AF-A0A2X3MMD4-F1
#
_cell.length_a   1.000
_cell.length_b   1.000
_cell.length_c   1.000
_cell.angle_alpha   90.00
_cell.angle_beta   90.00
_cell.angle_gamma   90.00
#
_symmetry.space_group_name_H-M   'P 1'
#
loop_
_entity.id
_entity.type
_entity.pdbx_description
1 polymer ?
#
loop_
_entity_poly.entity_id
_entity_poly.type
_entity_poly.pdbx_seq_one_letter_code
_entity_poly.pdbx_strand_id
1 'polypeptide(L)'
;MAKRKVNLTLPEELWAKLRARVPERKLSQYVAEAAAARLAEEERAQLRERLKEQYLARAAQDRELAEVFFAAEQEVSDQIEP
;
A
#
# COMPACT_ATOMS: atom_id res chain seq x y z
N MET A 1 9.75 -5.41 -21.53
CA MET A 1 10.29 -4.65 -20.39
C MET A 1 11.74 -4.27 -20.70
N ALA A 2 12.05 -2.99 -20.86
CA ALA A 2 13.42 -2.52 -21.04
C ALA A 2 14.19 -2.68 -19.71
N LYS A 3 15.36 -3.32 -19.75
CA LYS A 3 16.22 -3.49 -18.57
C LYS A 3 17.29 -2.40 -18.58
N ARG A 4 17.44 -1.66 -17.50
CA ARG A 4 18.50 -0.66 -17.33
C ARG A 4 19.61 -1.26 -16.48
N LYS A 5 20.86 -1.23 -16.96
CA LYS A 5 22.02 -1.64 -16.17
C LYS A 5 22.37 -0.53 -15.18
N VAL A 6 22.41 -0.85 -13.91
CA VAL A 6 22.73 0.07 -12.82
C VAL A 6 23.94 -0.49 -12.07
N ASN A 7 24.95 0.33 -11.82
CA ASN A 7 26.05 -0.01 -10.93
C ASN A 7 25.67 0.47 -9.52
N LEU A 8 25.47 -0.47 -8.60
CA LEU A 8 25.19 -0.21 -7.19
C LEU A 8 26.37 -0.66 -6.35
N THR A 9 26.69 0.14 -5.33
CA THR A 9 27.69 -0.22 -4.32
C THR A 9 26.96 -0.82 -3.13
N LEU A 10 27.37 -2.01 -2.71
CA LEU A 10 26.80 -2.72 -1.57
C LEU A 10 27.87 -2.88 -0.48
N PRO A 11 27.50 -2.84 0.81
CA PRO A 11 28.42 -3.18 1.89
C PRO A 11 28.96 -4.60 1.72
N GLU A 12 30.24 -4.80 2.02
CA GLU A 12 30.94 -6.08 1.80
C GLU A 12 30.33 -7.23 2.61
N GLU A 13 29.89 -6.95 3.85
CA GLU A 13 29.18 -7.93 4.68
C GLU A 13 27.86 -8.38 4.05
N LEU A 14 27.13 -7.45 3.44
CA LEU A 14 25.86 -7.73 2.78
C LEU A 14 26.09 -8.54 1.50
N TRP A 15 27.14 -8.19 0.75
CA TRP A 15 27.57 -8.93 -0.42
C TRP A 15 27.95 -10.38 -0.08
N ALA A 16 28.72 -10.60 0.99
CA ALA A 16 29.08 -11.94 1.45
C ALA A 16 27.85 -12.79 1.81
N LYS A 17 26.89 -12.20 2.54
CA LYS A 17 25.62 -12.87 2.90
C LYS A 17 24.77 -13.20 1.67
N LEU A 18 24.71 -12.30 0.68
CA LEU A 18 23.99 -12.50 -0.57
C LEU A 18 24.60 -13.63 -1.40
N ARG A 19 25.92 -13.64 -1.56
CA ARG A 19 26.64 -14.66 -2.34
C ARG A 19 26.55 -16.05 -1.72
N ALA A 20 26.47 -16.13 -0.39
CA ALA A 20 26.31 -17.40 0.33
C ALA A 20 24.89 -18.01 0.18
N ARG A 21 23.87 -17.17 -0.02
CA ARG A 21 22.46 -17.60 -0.08
C ARG A 21 21.89 -17.70 -1.49
N VAL A 22 22.39 -16.88 -2.41
CA VAL A 22 21.81 -16.73 -3.75
C VAL A 22 22.87 -17.04 -4.81
N PRO A 23 22.58 -17.93 -5.77
CA PRO A 23 23.48 -18.17 -6.89
C PRO A 23 23.72 -16.88 -7.69
N GLU A 24 24.96 -16.65 -8.16
CA GLU A 24 25.33 -15.41 -8.88
C GLU A 24 24.39 -15.07 -10.05
N ARG A 25 23.93 -16.09 -10.79
CA ARG A 25 22.99 -15.92 -11.91
C ARG A 25 21.61 -15.38 -11.51
N LYS A 26 21.21 -15.53 -10.25
CA LYS A 26 19.92 -15.08 -9.70
C LYS A 26 20.05 -13.81 -8.85
N LEU A 27 21.25 -13.29 -8.65
CA LEU A 27 21.47 -12.14 -7.77
C LEU A 27 20.74 -10.89 -8.26
N SER A 28 20.78 -10.61 -9.57
CA SER A 28 20.06 -9.49 -10.17
C SER A 28 18.55 -9.63 -9.98
N GLN A 29 18.01 -10.85 -10.11
CA GLN A 29 16.60 -11.13 -9.87
C GLN A 29 16.24 -10.94 -8.39
N TYR A 30 17.06 -11.46 -7.48
CA TYR A 30 16.83 -11.33 -6.05
C TYR A 30 16.81 -9.86 -5.59
N VAL A 31 17.75 -9.04 -6.07
CA VAL A 31 17.78 -7.60 -5.77
C VAL A 31 16.55 -6.90 -6.34
N ALA A 32 16.12 -7.26 -7.56
CA ALA A 32 14.92 -6.68 -8.16
C ALA A 32 13.64 -7.05 -7.37
N GLU A 33 13.50 -8.30 -6.95
CA GLU A 33 12.38 -8.77 -6.15
C GLU A 33 12.36 -8.11 -4.76
N ALA A 34 13.51 -8.03 -4.10
CA ALA A 34 13.64 -7.36 -2.80
C ALA A 34 13.29 -5.86 -2.90
N ALA A 35 13.78 -5.18 -3.95
CA ALA A 35 13.47 -3.77 -4.20
C ALA A 35 11.98 -3.57 -4.48
N ALA A 36 11.37 -4.42 -5.31
CA ALA A 36 9.94 -4.35 -5.63
C ALA A 36 9.07 -4.61 -4.39
N ALA A 37 9.42 -5.60 -3.57
CA ALA A 37 8.72 -5.88 -2.32
C ALA A 37 8.80 -4.68 -1.36
N ARG A 38 9.98 -4.05 -1.25
CA ARG A 38 10.16 -2.89 -0.37
C ARG A 38 9.38 -1.67 -0.84
N LEU A 39 9.42 -1.37 -2.15
CA LEU A 39 8.62 -0.29 -2.73
C LEU A 39 7.12 -0.52 -2.52
N ALA A 40 6.62 -1.73 -2.75
CA ALA A 40 5.21 -2.05 -2.52
C ALA A 40 4.80 -1.90 -1.05
N GLU A 41 5.70 -2.19 -0.11
CA GLU A 41 5.45 -1.98 1.32
C GLU A 41 5.39 -0.49 1.68
N GLU A 42 6.31 0.32 1.14
CA GLU A 42 6.34 1.77 1.32
C GLU A 42 5.10 2.44 0.72
N GLU A 43 4.71 2.06 -0.50
CA GLU A 43 3.48 2.53 -1.14
C GLU A 43 2.24 2.19 -0.31
N ARG A 44 2.16 0.97 0.25
CA ARG A 44 1.05 0.59 1.14
C ARG A 44 1.04 1.40 2.43
N ALA A 45 2.21 1.70 3.00
CA ALA A 45 2.30 2.52 4.20
C ALA A 45 1.83 3.95 3.94
N GLN A 46 2.32 4.58 2.86
CA GLN A 46 1.91 5.91 2.43
C GLN A 46 0.42 5.96 2.08
N LEU A 47 -0.10 4.94 1.41
CA LEU A 47 -1.53 4.85 1.10
C LEU A 47 -2.38 4.79 2.38
N ARG A 48 -1.97 3.98 3.37
CA ARG A 48 -2.70 3.92 4.66
C ARG A 48 -2.70 5.27 5.38
N GLU A 49 -1.57 5.96 5.38
CA GLU A 49 -1.45 7.27 6.01
C GLU A 49 -2.35 8.30 5.32
N ARG A 50 -2.28 8.36 3.98
CA ARG A 50 -3.13 9.23 3.17
C ARG A 50 -4.62 8.95 3.34
N LEU A 51 -5.01 7.66 3.38
CA LEU A 51 -6.40 7.28 3.63
C LEU A 51 -6.86 7.76 5.00
N LYS A 52 -6.04 7.55 6.04
CA LYS A 52 -6.36 7.99 7.40
C LYS A 52 -6.56 9.51 7.46
N GLU A 53 -5.68 10.28 6.83
CA GLU A 53 -5.79 11.74 6.75
C GLU A 53 -7.06 12.17 6.03
N GLN A 54 -7.39 11.53 4.90
CA GLN A 54 -8.59 11.84 4.13
C GLN A 54 -9.87 11.51 4.90
N TYR A 55 -9.91 10.38 5.59
CA TYR A 55 -11.05 10.02 6.45
C TYR A 55 -11.23 11.04 7.57
N LEU A 56 -10.15 11.46 8.24
CA LEU A 56 -10.24 12.47 9.29
C LEU A 56 -10.68 13.83 8.74
N ALA A 57 -10.16 14.24 7.59
CA ALA A 57 -10.51 15.50 6.95
C ALA A 57 -11.97 15.54 6.48
N ARG A 58 -12.54 14.39 6.07
CA ARG A 58 -13.92 14.28 5.58
C ARG A 58 -14.92 13.85 6.63
N ALA A 59 -14.49 13.46 7.82
CA ALA A 59 -15.36 12.91 8.87
C ALA A 59 -16.60 13.78 9.19
N ALA A 60 -16.45 15.12 9.20
CA ALA A 60 -17.57 16.02 9.44
C ALA A 60 -18.59 16.02 8.28
N GLN A 61 -18.09 16.04 7.04
CA GLN A 61 -18.91 16.00 5.84
C GLN A 61 -19.59 14.63 5.65
N ASP A 62 -18.86 13.55 5.90
CA ASP A 62 -19.37 12.18 5.83
C ASP A 62 -20.47 11.96 6.88
N ARG A 63 -20.34 12.55 8.07
CA ARG A 63 -21.38 12.51 9.11
C ARG A 63 -22.64 13.26 8.71
N GLU A 64 -22.49 14.48 8.20
CA GLU A 64 -23.63 15.28 7.71
C GLU A 64 -24.38 14.54 6.61
N LEU A 65 -23.63 13.93 5.67
CA LEU A 65 -24.21 13.11 4.62
C LEU A 65 -24.95 11.90 5.20
N ALA A 66 -24.35 11.18 6.15
CA ALA A 66 -24.99 10.02 6.78
C ALA A 66 -26.30 10.40 7.50
N GLU A 67 -26.36 11.55 8.17
CA GLU A 67 -27.59 12.03 8.81
C GLU A 67 -28.70 12.34 7.79
N VAL A 68 -28.36 12.90 6.63
CA VAL A 68 -29.31 13.15 5.53
C VAL A 68 -29.84 11.85 4.94
N PHE A 69 -28.96 10.88 4.68
CA PHE A 69 -29.36 9.60 4.12
C PHE A 69 -30.14 8.74 5.12
N PHE A 70 -29.82 8.80 6.40
CA PHE A 70 -30.52 8.06 7.45
C PHE A 70 -32.03 8.33 7.45
N ALA A 71 -32.44 9.58 7.28
CA ALA A 71 -33.86 9.93 7.21
C ALA A 71 -34.57 9.24 6.03
N ALA A 72 -33.93 9.22 4.86
CA ALA A 72 -34.47 8.56 3.67
C ALA A 72 -34.48 7.03 3.80
N GLU A 73 -33.47 6.45 4.44
CA GLU A 73 -33.41 5.00 4.72
C GLU A 73 -34.48 4.57 5.74
N GLN A 74 -34.69 5.37 6.78
CA GLN A 74 -35.71 5.11 7.80
C GLN A 74 -37.12 5.14 7.21
N GLU A 75 -37.43 6.12 6.35
CA GLU A 75 -38.73 6.20 5.65
C GLU A 75 -39.04 4.94 4.83
N VAL A 76 -38.03 4.32 4.22
CA VAL A 76 -38.21 3.08 3.45
C VAL A 76 -38.32 1.87 4.39
N SER A 77 -37.54 1.82 5.46
CA SER A 77 -37.62 0.75 6.47
C SER A 77 -38.99 0.68 7.13
N ASP A 78 -39.54 1.83 7.53
CA ASP A 78 -40.86 1.97 8.17
C ASP A 78 -42.03 1.62 7.23
N GLN A 79 -41.78 1.57 5.91
CA GLN A 79 -42.76 1.11 4.92
C GLN A 79 -42.71 -0.41 4.68
N ILE A 80 -41.63 -1.08 5.09
CA ILE A 80 -41.40 -2.51 4.88
C ILE A 80 -41.77 -3.33 6.13
N GLU A 81 -41.60 -2.78 7.34
CA GLU A 81 -42.14 -3.35 8.58
C GLU A 81 -43.39 -2.56 9.04
N PRO A 82 -44.59 -3.18 9.07
CA PRO A 82 -45.83 -2.54 9.53
C PRO A 82 -45.94 -2.44 11.06
#